data_AF-A0A953JTR5-F1
#
_entry.id   AF-A0A953JTR5-F1
#
_cell.length_a   1.000
_cell.length_b   1.000
_cell.length_c   1.000
_cell.angle_alpha   90.00
_cell.angle_beta   90.00
_cell.angle_gamma   90.00
#
_symmetry.space_group_name_H-M   'P 1'
#
loop_
_entity.id
_entity.type
_entity.pdbx_description
1 polymer ?
#
loop_
_entity_poly.entity_id
_entity_poly.type
_entity_poly.pdbx_seq_one_letter_code
_entity_poly.pdbx_strand_id
1 'polypeptide(L)'
;MNLKKILAPALLALPLTACPTEPSGPPASTTSTTSSTTSTTSTTSTTSTTSTTSTTSTTSTTTTTEAPLPTLTYTGTAERAAGCFSGAFGTTNAFANVLGADGWWNFYFQGCNLGSTETVALHEAGSGSPVGNEFQSPTGYKCRLSIDGGSDATPYYTNDIGIADTGGLIFLSSSYDWPDGDVSWTVTCIDVDTPV
;
A
#
# COMPACT_ATOMS: atom_id res chain seq x y z
N MET A 1 46.05 40.00 31.71
CA MET A 1 46.12 38.66 32.33
C MET A 1 44.79 37.96 32.01
N ASN A 2 44.71 37.24 30.88
CA ASN A 2 44.89 35.78 30.77
C ASN A 2 43.91 34.99 31.64
N LEU A 3 42.86 34.43 31.03
CA LEU A 3 42.32 33.15 31.49
C LEU A 3 41.93 32.29 30.28
N LYS A 4 42.82 31.36 29.98
CA LYS A 4 42.69 30.35 28.94
C LYS A 4 41.60 29.34 29.33
N LYS A 5 40.77 29.00 28.35
CA LYS A 5 40.09 27.71 28.23
C LYS A 5 41.08 26.57 28.50
N ILE A 6 40.61 25.51 29.14
CA ILE A 6 40.70 24.09 28.75
C ILE A 6 40.39 23.27 30.01
N LEU A 7 39.23 22.62 30.03
CA LEU A 7 38.97 21.44 30.86
C LEU A 7 38.56 20.31 29.91
N ALA A 8 39.22 19.17 30.11
CA ALA A 8 39.16 17.91 29.37
C ALA A 8 37.82 17.15 29.65
N PRO A 9 37.52 15.92 29.14
CA PRO A 9 38.44 14.78 29.10
C PRO A 9 38.36 13.80 27.91
N ALA A 10 39.48 13.09 27.77
CA ALA A 10 39.66 11.68 27.41
C ALA A 10 38.51 10.94 26.71
N LEU A 11 38.75 10.51 25.46
CA LEU A 11 38.17 9.28 24.94
C LEU A 11 39.28 8.25 24.70
N LEU A 12 39.07 7.09 25.32
CA LEU A 12 39.93 5.91 25.29
C LEU A 12 40.12 5.39 23.86
N ALA A 13 41.36 5.05 23.53
CA ALA A 13 41.69 4.08 22.51
C ALA A 13 41.72 2.67 23.13
N LEU A 14 41.24 1.65 22.41
CA LEU A 14 41.57 0.21 22.55
C LEU A 14 40.98 -0.54 21.31
N PRO A 15 41.45 -1.77 20.99
CA PRO A 15 41.95 -2.12 19.67
C PRO A 15 41.23 -3.29 18.97
N LEU A 16 41.66 -3.52 17.72
CA LEU A 16 41.63 -4.68 16.81
C LEU A 16 40.85 -5.98 17.15
N THR A 17 40.52 -6.68 16.05
CA THR A 17 40.08 -8.09 15.84
C THR A 17 38.56 -8.23 15.67
N ALA A 18 38.01 -8.92 14.67
CA ALA A 18 38.50 -10.02 13.84
C ALA A 18 37.76 -10.09 12.47
N CYS A 19 38.45 -10.61 11.45
CA CYS A 19 37.83 -11.25 10.28
C CYS A 19 37.46 -12.70 10.67
N PRO A 20 36.36 -13.27 10.16
CA PRO A 20 36.55 -14.46 9.32
C PRO A 20 35.59 -14.61 8.11
N THR A 21 36.19 -15.04 7.00
CA THR A 21 35.77 -16.19 6.16
C THR A 21 34.59 -16.06 5.20
N GLU A 22 34.97 -15.83 3.93
CA GLU A 22 34.32 -16.36 2.73
C GLU A 22 34.36 -17.91 2.74
N PRO A 23 33.27 -18.60 2.33
CA PRO A 23 33.44 -19.50 1.18
C PRO A 23 32.23 -19.58 0.25
N SER A 24 32.56 -19.65 -1.05
CA SER A 24 32.02 -20.61 -2.02
C SER A 24 30.60 -20.42 -2.57
N GLY A 25 30.56 -19.91 -3.81
CA GLY A 25 30.06 -20.68 -4.96
C GLY A 25 28.54 -20.68 -5.22
N PRO A 26 28.10 -20.39 -6.46
CA PRO A 26 26.69 -20.46 -6.83
C PRO A 26 26.25 -21.92 -7.00
N PRO A 27 25.11 -22.35 -6.44
CA PRO A 27 24.45 -23.55 -6.93
C PRO A 27 23.87 -23.28 -8.32
N ALA A 28 24.35 -24.05 -9.30
CA ALA A 28 23.74 -24.22 -10.60
C ALA A 28 22.45 -25.06 -10.50
N SER A 29 21.61 -24.90 -11.55
CA SER A 29 20.47 -25.75 -11.92
C SER A 29 19.19 -25.52 -11.09
N THR A 30 17.99 -25.49 -11.65
CA THR A 30 17.54 -26.21 -12.86
C THR A 30 16.29 -25.51 -13.41
N THR A 31 16.25 -25.29 -14.71
CA THR A 31 15.01 -25.03 -15.47
C THR A 31 14.04 -26.19 -15.26
N SER A 32 12.79 -25.90 -14.91
CA SER A 32 11.68 -26.86 -15.07
C SER A 32 10.52 -26.15 -15.75
N THR A 33 10.56 -26.18 -17.07
CA THR A 33 9.42 -25.89 -17.94
C THR A 33 8.41 -27.02 -17.78
N THR A 34 7.23 -26.73 -17.23
CA THR A 34 6.09 -27.64 -17.36
C THR A 34 5.08 -27.01 -18.29
N SER A 35 5.21 -27.31 -19.58
CA SER A 35 4.17 -27.06 -20.57
C SER A 35 3.18 -28.23 -20.48
N SER A 36 2.01 -28.00 -19.90
CA SER A 36 0.90 -28.95 -19.98
C SER A 36 0.19 -28.77 -21.34
N THR A 37 0.69 -29.45 -22.37
CA THR A 37 -0.06 -29.67 -23.61
C THR A 37 -1.00 -30.85 -23.41
N THR A 38 -2.27 -30.58 -23.13
CA THR A 38 -3.33 -31.60 -23.21
C THR A 38 -3.65 -31.85 -24.67
N SER A 39 -3.12 -32.95 -25.20
CA SER A 39 -3.51 -33.50 -26.50
C SER A 39 -4.88 -34.18 -26.37
N THR A 40 -5.93 -33.57 -26.88
CA THR A 40 -7.20 -34.27 -27.11
C THR A 40 -7.18 -34.91 -28.50
N THR A 41 -6.95 -36.23 -28.53
CA THR A 41 -7.17 -37.07 -29.70
C THR A 41 -8.65 -37.03 -30.08
N SER A 42 -8.97 -36.42 -31.22
CA SER A 42 -10.28 -36.57 -31.84
C SER A 42 -10.16 -37.59 -32.97
N THR A 43 -10.77 -38.76 -32.78
CA THR A 43 -10.95 -39.77 -33.82
C THR A 43 -11.90 -39.26 -34.89
N THR A 44 -11.40 -39.08 -36.10
CA THR A 44 -12.23 -38.81 -37.29
C THR A 44 -12.87 -40.10 -37.76
N SER A 45 -14.17 -40.28 -37.50
CA SER A 45 -15.01 -41.24 -38.21
C SER A 45 -15.77 -40.48 -39.30
N THR A 46 -15.40 -40.71 -40.56
CA THR A 46 -16.16 -40.24 -41.72
C THR A 46 -17.41 -41.08 -41.88
N THR A 47 -18.58 -40.48 -41.68
CA THR A 47 -19.85 -41.03 -42.13
C THR A 47 -20.64 -39.90 -42.77
N SER A 48 -20.61 -39.86 -44.11
CA SER A 48 -21.39 -38.93 -44.91
C SER A 48 -22.87 -39.30 -44.84
N THR A 49 -23.63 -38.54 -44.06
CA THR A 49 -25.09 -38.47 -44.19
C THR A 49 -25.51 -37.02 -44.10
N THR A 50 -25.99 -36.47 -45.22
CA THR A 50 -26.58 -35.14 -45.28
C THR A 50 -27.91 -35.17 -44.55
N SER A 51 -27.95 -34.59 -43.35
CA SER A 51 -29.17 -34.30 -42.62
C SER A 51 -29.00 -32.92 -41.98
N THR A 52 -29.77 -31.96 -42.48
CA THR A 52 -29.83 -30.60 -41.96
C THR A 52 -30.53 -30.62 -40.59
N THR A 53 -29.72 -30.78 -39.54
CA THR A 53 -30.16 -30.61 -38.15
C THR A 53 -29.66 -29.25 -37.67
N SER A 54 -30.58 -28.32 -37.42
CA SER A 54 -30.28 -27.05 -36.77
C SER A 54 -29.87 -27.31 -35.32
N THR A 55 -28.57 -27.32 -35.03
CA THR A 55 -28.05 -27.40 -33.66
C THR A 55 -28.05 -26.01 -33.04
N THR A 56 -29.05 -25.73 -32.21
CA THR A 56 -29.02 -24.60 -31.28
C THR A 56 -28.07 -24.95 -30.13
N SER A 57 -26.83 -24.48 -30.20
CA SER A 57 -25.88 -24.57 -29.07
C SER A 57 -26.30 -23.59 -27.97
N THR A 58 -26.88 -24.10 -26.90
CA THR A 58 -27.06 -23.34 -25.65
C THR A 58 -25.75 -23.38 -24.88
N THR A 59 -25.00 -22.28 -24.91
CA THR A 59 -23.85 -22.06 -24.01
C THR A 59 -24.39 -21.74 -22.63
N SER A 60 -24.32 -22.71 -21.71
CA SER A 60 -24.57 -22.47 -20.29
C SER A 60 -23.31 -21.89 -19.65
N THR A 61 -23.34 -20.60 -19.33
CA THR A 61 -22.29 -19.96 -18.55
C THR A 61 -22.54 -20.24 -17.08
N THR A 62 -21.74 -21.13 -16.47
CA THR A 62 -21.74 -21.30 -15.02
C THR A 62 -20.95 -20.14 -14.41
N THR A 63 -21.63 -19.24 -13.71
CA THR A 63 -20.99 -18.18 -12.92
C THR A 63 -20.71 -18.73 -11.53
N THR A 64 -19.44 -18.90 -11.18
CA THR A 64 -19.04 -19.23 -9.81
C THR A 64 -18.95 -17.90 -9.06
N THR A 65 -19.90 -17.64 -8.16
CA THR A 65 -19.84 -16.47 -7.26
C THR A 65 -18.91 -16.81 -6.11
N GLU A 66 -17.72 -16.22 -6.09
CA GLU A 66 -16.83 -16.28 -4.93
C GLU A 66 -17.48 -15.51 -3.76
N ALA A 67 -17.28 -15.99 -2.53
CA ALA A 67 -17.82 -15.29 -1.36
C ALA A 67 -17.08 -13.94 -1.20
N PRO A 68 -17.80 -12.84 -0.86
CA PRO A 68 -17.17 -11.54 -0.76
C PRO A 68 -16.10 -11.53 0.33
N LEU A 69 -14.97 -10.89 0.04
CA LEU A 69 -13.84 -10.76 0.95
C LEU A 69 -14.24 -9.95 2.20
N PRO A 70 -13.71 -10.28 3.39
CA PRO A 70 -14.03 -9.58 4.63
C PRO A 70 -13.50 -8.14 4.61
N THR A 71 -14.24 -7.17 5.14
CA THR A 71 -13.76 -5.79 5.27
C THR A 71 -12.55 -5.69 6.19
N LEU A 72 -11.51 -4.98 5.76
CA LEU A 72 -10.33 -4.66 6.57
C LEU A 72 -10.41 -3.20 7.02
N THR A 73 -10.07 -2.95 8.28
CA THR A 73 -10.12 -1.61 8.88
C THR A 73 -8.85 -1.33 9.65
N TYR A 74 -8.24 -0.17 9.40
CA TYR A 74 -7.04 0.31 10.09
C TYR A 74 -7.30 1.71 10.58
N THR A 75 -6.89 2.01 11.80
CA THR A 75 -7.16 3.30 12.43
C THR A 75 -5.91 3.88 13.05
N GLY A 76 -5.84 5.20 13.11
CA GLY A 76 -4.82 5.89 13.88
C GLY A 76 -5.28 7.28 14.30
N THR A 77 -4.36 8.02 14.89
CA THR A 77 -4.65 9.37 15.38
C THR A 77 -3.48 10.28 15.04
N ALA A 78 -3.79 11.35 14.32
CA ALA A 78 -2.89 12.45 14.05
C ALA A 78 -2.97 13.46 15.20
N GLU A 79 -1.83 13.72 15.83
CA GLU A 79 -1.70 14.64 16.94
C GLU A 79 -1.56 16.08 16.46
N ARG A 80 -2.33 16.98 17.06
CA ARG A 80 -2.30 18.41 16.74
C ARG A 80 -1.48 19.16 17.78
N ALA A 81 -0.20 19.35 17.50
CA ALA A 81 0.71 20.11 18.34
C ALA A 81 0.67 21.61 17.99
N ALA A 82 0.40 22.46 18.98
CA ALA A 82 0.34 23.92 18.82
C ALA A 82 -0.59 24.40 17.67
N GLY A 83 -1.67 23.66 17.42
CA GLY A 83 -2.65 23.97 16.38
C GLY A 83 -2.31 23.45 14.98
N CYS A 84 -1.22 22.69 14.83
CA CYS A 84 -0.75 22.18 13.54
C CYS A 84 -0.52 20.66 13.55
N PHE A 85 -0.76 20.04 12.40
CA PHE A 85 -0.18 18.74 12.06
C PHE A 85 1.18 18.97 11.42
N SER A 86 2.16 18.17 11.83
CA SER A 86 3.53 18.27 11.36
C SER A 86 4.08 16.91 10.98
N GLY A 87 3.46 16.26 9.99
CA GLY A 87 3.74 14.88 9.55
C GLY A 87 4.85 14.72 8.51
N ALA A 88 5.31 15.81 7.89
CA ALA A 88 6.38 15.73 6.91
C ALA A 88 7.69 15.21 7.57
N PHE A 89 8.33 14.24 6.92
CA PHE A 89 9.66 13.68 7.28
C PHE A 89 9.74 12.84 8.58
N GLY A 90 8.87 11.84 8.75
CA GLY A 90 9.05 10.79 9.77
C GLY A 90 8.80 11.24 11.22
N THR A 91 7.91 12.21 11.40
CA THR A 91 7.44 12.70 12.70
C THR A 91 6.25 11.88 13.23
N THR A 92 5.66 12.29 14.35
CA THR A 92 4.51 11.61 14.99
C THR A 92 3.23 11.56 14.15
N ASN A 93 3.17 12.32 13.05
CA ASN A 93 2.00 12.44 12.17
C ASN A 93 2.20 11.77 10.81
N ALA A 94 3.21 10.90 10.67
CA ALA A 94 3.43 10.03 9.52
C ALA A 94 3.01 8.60 9.88
N PHE A 95 2.30 7.95 8.96
CA PHE A 95 1.71 6.63 9.16
C PHE A 95 2.12 5.71 8.03
N ALA A 96 2.64 4.54 8.39
CA ALA A 96 2.98 3.47 7.46
C ALA A 96 2.14 2.24 7.80
N ASN A 97 1.10 1.99 7.00
CA ASN A 97 0.16 0.91 7.24
C ASN A 97 0.44 -0.24 6.28
N VAL A 98 0.65 -1.45 6.82
CA VAL A 98 0.62 -2.68 6.03
C VAL A 98 -0.83 -3.13 5.94
N LEU A 99 -1.37 -3.21 4.72
CA LEU A 99 -2.75 -3.55 4.45
C LEU A 99 -2.84 -5.00 3.97
N GLY A 100 -3.47 -5.86 4.76
CA GLY A 100 -3.61 -7.27 4.41
C GLY A 100 -2.25 -7.96 4.30
N ALA A 101 -2.08 -8.78 3.26
CA ALA A 101 -0.86 -9.57 3.05
C ALA A 101 0.17 -8.87 2.15
N ASP A 102 -0.28 -8.03 1.23
CA ASP A 102 0.50 -7.51 0.10
C ASP A 102 0.26 -6.03 -0.21
N GLY A 103 -0.61 -5.35 0.55
CA GLY A 103 -0.90 -3.92 0.39
C GLY A 103 -0.17 -3.03 1.40
N TRP A 104 -0.12 -1.74 1.10
CA TRP A 104 0.38 -0.70 2.00
C TRP A 104 -0.28 0.65 1.72
N TRP A 105 -0.30 1.53 2.73
CA TRP A 105 -0.68 2.93 2.56
C TRP A 105 0.12 3.81 3.48
N ASN A 106 1.00 4.60 2.88
CA ASN A 106 1.93 5.48 3.57
C ASN A 106 1.53 6.93 3.35
N PHE A 107 1.20 7.64 4.41
CA PHE A 107 0.72 9.02 4.35
C PHE A 107 1.11 9.82 5.59
N TYR A 108 1.04 11.14 5.50
CA TYR A 108 1.18 12.00 6.67
C TYR A 108 0.14 13.12 6.67
N PHE A 109 -0.09 13.68 7.86
CA PHE A 109 -0.93 14.86 8.06
C PHE A 109 -0.07 16.13 8.15
N GLN A 110 -0.48 17.21 7.49
CA GLN A 110 0.20 18.51 7.58
C GLN A 110 -0.80 19.67 7.50
N GLY A 111 -0.44 20.81 8.07
CA GLY A 111 -1.24 22.04 8.03
C GLY A 111 -1.62 22.54 9.42
N CYS A 112 -2.28 23.70 9.49
CA CYS A 112 -2.61 24.37 10.75
C CYS A 112 -4.03 24.94 10.71
N ASN A 113 -4.74 24.86 11.84
CA ASN A 113 -6.12 25.35 11.98
C ASN A 113 -6.22 26.90 11.87
N LEU A 114 -5.10 27.64 11.99
CA LEU A 114 -5.06 29.12 11.95
C LEU A 114 -5.00 29.68 10.51
N GLY A 115 -6.05 29.41 9.72
CA GLY A 115 -6.22 29.99 8.39
C GLY A 115 -5.40 29.31 7.28
N SER A 116 -4.91 28.10 7.52
CA SER A 116 -4.28 27.25 6.51
C SER A 116 -5.14 26.01 6.25
N THR A 117 -5.00 25.44 5.06
CA THR A 117 -5.66 24.17 4.72
C THR A 117 -4.92 23.02 5.37
N GLU A 118 -5.65 22.14 6.04
CA GLU A 118 -5.15 20.89 6.59
C GLU A 118 -5.19 19.85 5.48
N THR A 119 -4.15 19.04 5.37
CA THR A 119 -3.95 18.17 4.22
C THR A 119 -3.37 16.84 4.63
N VAL A 120 -3.75 15.81 3.87
CA VAL A 120 -3.12 14.49 3.90
C VAL A 120 -2.42 14.30 2.57
N ALA A 121 -1.16 13.91 2.63
CA ALA A 121 -0.34 13.65 1.45
C ALA A 121 0.33 12.29 1.56
N LEU A 122 0.60 11.68 0.40
CA LEU A 122 1.37 10.45 0.34
C LEU A 122 2.81 10.73 0.77
N HIS A 123 3.40 9.78 1.48
CA HIS A 123 4.75 9.91 2.01
C HIS A 123 5.54 8.65 1.74
N GLU A 124 6.78 8.83 1.26
CA GLU A 124 7.76 7.77 1.28
C GLU A 124 8.00 7.32 2.73
N ALA A 125 7.32 6.24 3.15
CA ALA A 125 7.68 5.56 4.38
C ALA A 125 9.01 4.84 4.14
N GLY A 126 10.04 5.21 4.91
CA GLY A 126 11.36 4.60 4.83
C GLY A 126 11.32 3.06 4.83
N SER A 127 12.13 2.47 3.95
CA SER A 127 12.58 1.06 3.90
C SER A 127 11.55 -0.07 3.73
N GLY A 128 10.28 0.22 3.40
CA GLY A 128 9.25 -0.83 3.17
C GLY A 128 8.44 -0.71 1.88
N SER A 129 8.21 0.51 1.39
CA SER A 129 7.53 0.76 0.11
C SER A 129 8.49 0.51 -1.06
N PRO A 130 8.07 -0.13 -2.16
CA PRO A 130 8.78 0.00 -3.43
C PRO A 130 8.94 1.49 -3.75
N VAL A 131 10.15 1.90 -4.15
CA VAL A 131 10.43 3.28 -4.53
C VAL A 131 9.46 3.70 -5.64
N GLY A 132 8.65 4.73 -5.38
CA GLY A 132 7.74 5.33 -6.35
C GLY A 132 6.27 4.89 -6.30
N ASN A 133 5.86 4.09 -5.30
CA ASN A 133 4.45 3.77 -5.01
C ASN A 133 4.19 3.81 -3.50
N GLU A 134 3.51 4.84 -2.98
CA GLU A 134 3.20 4.97 -1.55
C GLU A 134 1.85 4.34 -1.17
N PHE A 135 1.05 3.95 -2.15
CA PHE A 135 -0.20 3.22 -1.94
C PHE A 135 -0.29 1.98 -2.82
N GLN A 136 -0.75 0.88 -2.22
CA GLN A 136 -1.13 -0.35 -2.92
C GLN A 136 -2.24 -1.02 -2.10
N SER A 137 -3.43 -1.22 -2.67
CA SER A 137 -4.42 -2.06 -1.98
C SER A 137 -3.96 -3.52 -1.95
N PRO A 138 -4.37 -4.29 -0.92
CA PRO A 138 -4.17 -5.73 -0.94
C PRO A 138 -4.94 -6.39 -2.09
N THR A 139 -4.45 -7.52 -2.58
CA THR A 139 -5.09 -8.24 -3.69
C THR A 139 -6.57 -8.52 -3.40
N GLY A 140 -7.43 -8.14 -4.35
CA GLY A 140 -8.89 -8.31 -4.26
C GLY A 140 -9.63 -7.19 -3.54
N TYR A 141 -8.93 -6.13 -3.10
CA TYR A 141 -9.53 -5.02 -2.37
C TYR A 141 -9.49 -3.70 -3.15
N LYS A 142 -10.32 -2.77 -2.69
CA LYS A 142 -10.15 -1.33 -2.88
C LYS A 142 -10.23 -0.64 -1.53
N CYS A 143 -9.43 0.40 -1.30
CA CYS A 143 -9.29 1.06 -0.01
C CYS A 143 -9.60 2.56 -0.10
N ARG A 144 -10.18 3.12 0.96
CA ARG A 144 -10.35 4.57 1.15
C ARG A 144 -9.77 5.00 2.49
N LEU A 145 -9.33 6.26 2.57
CA LEU A 145 -9.02 6.95 3.82
C LEU A 145 -10.18 7.87 4.17
N SER A 146 -10.58 7.91 5.44
CA SER A 146 -11.54 8.88 5.98
C SER A 146 -11.03 9.52 7.25
N ILE A 147 -11.43 10.77 7.45
CA ILE A 147 -11.24 11.50 8.69
C ILE A 147 -12.46 11.27 9.58
N ASP A 148 -12.24 10.71 10.77
CA ASP A 148 -13.33 10.38 11.68
C ASP A 148 -13.92 11.66 12.28
N GLY A 149 -15.25 11.70 12.42
CA GLY A 149 -15.94 12.90 12.90
C GLY A 149 -16.07 14.04 11.87
N GLY A 150 -15.46 13.90 10.70
CA GLY A 150 -15.64 14.77 9.54
C GLY A 150 -16.45 14.12 8.41
N SER A 151 -16.68 14.87 7.33
CA SER A 151 -17.20 14.34 6.06
C SER A 151 -16.09 13.96 5.06
N ASP A 152 -14.86 14.27 5.42
CA ASP A 152 -13.71 14.21 4.53
C ASP A 152 -13.21 12.78 4.35
N ALA A 153 -13.26 12.31 3.11
CA ALA A 153 -12.77 10.99 2.73
C ALA A 153 -12.35 10.95 1.28
N THR A 154 -11.42 10.05 0.98
CA THR A 154 -11.07 9.73 -0.39
C THR A 154 -12.14 8.82 -1.02
N PRO A 155 -12.22 8.78 -2.36
CA PRO A 155 -12.76 7.64 -3.07
C PRO A 155 -12.06 6.32 -2.67
N TYR A 156 -12.66 5.20 -3.06
CA TYR A 156 -11.99 3.91 -2.99
C TYR A 156 -11.01 3.75 -4.16
N TYR A 157 -9.75 3.45 -3.85
CA TYR A 157 -8.67 3.21 -4.80
C TYR A 157 -8.23 1.74 -4.78
N THR A 158 -7.86 1.20 -5.92
CA THR A 158 -7.26 -0.14 -6.02
C THR A 158 -5.74 -0.03 -5.92
N ASN A 159 -5.05 0.44 -6.96
CA ASN A 159 -3.58 0.41 -6.99
C ASN A 159 -2.95 1.78 -7.18
N ASP A 160 -3.75 2.83 -7.34
CA ASP A 160 -3.26 4.14 -7.75
C ASP A 160 -4.22 5.22 -7.23
N ILE A 161 -3.67 6.30 -6.67
CA ILE A 161 -4.39 7.49 -6.19
C ILE A 161 -4.34 8.63 -7.24
N GLY A 162 -3.64 8.42 -8.35
CA GLY A 162 -3.39 9.30 -9.47
C GLY A 162 -1.94 9.79 -9.47
N ILE A 163 -1.73 11.03 -9.92
CA ILE A 163 -0.41 11.69 -9.89
C ILE A 163 0.25 11.67 -8.50
N ALA A 164 -0.53 11.44 -7.44
CA ALA A 164 -0.09 11.46 -6.07
C ALA A 164 0.82 10.30 -5.64
N ASP A 165 0.85 9.20 -6.40
CA ASP A 165 1.53 7.95 -6.05
C ASP A 165 3.07 8.01 -6.13
N THR A 166 3.65 9.19 -6.41
CA THR A 166 5.10 9.44 -6.43
C THR A 166 5.59 10.26 -5.23
N GLY A 167 4.78 10.31 -4.16
CA GLY A 167 5.11 10.97 -2.90
C GLY A 167 4.92 12.49 -2.91
N GLY A 168 4.56 13.04 -1.74
CA GLY A 168 4.52 14.49 -1.50
C GLY A 168 3.30 15.23 -2.06
N LEU A 169 2.36 14.52 -2.68
CA LEU A 169 1.15 15.11 -3.25
C LEU A 169 -0.05 14.93 -2.32
N ILE A 170 -0.76 16.04 -2.13
CA ILE A 170 -1.96 16.14 -1.32
C ILE A 170 -3.09 15.41 -2.03
N PHE A 171 -3.67 14.40 -1.38
CA PHE A 171 -4.82 13.65 -1.90
C PHE A 171 -6.09 13.89 -1.09
N LEU A 172 -5.98 14.57 0.05
CA LEU A 172 -7.11 15.03 0.85
C LEU A 172 -6.77 16.38 1.46
N SER A 173 -7.70 17.33 1.42
CA SER A 173 -7.49 18.68 1.95
C SER A 173 -8.80 19.28 2.42
N SER A 174 -8.84 19.77 3.66
CA SER A 174 -9.97 20.58 4.14
C SER A 174 -9.49 21.69 5.07
N SER A 175 -10.28 22.74 5.14
CA SER A 175 -10.06 23.89 6.01
C SER A 175 -11.05 23.94 7.18
N TYR A 176 -12.12 23.13 7.17
CA TYR A 176 -13.21 23.23 8.16
C TYR A 176 -13.90 21.90 8.50
N ASP A 177 -13.65 20.82 7.78
CA ASP A 177 -14.41 19.56 7.95
C ASP A 177 -13.77 18.60 8.96
N TRP A 178 -12.60 18.94 9.50
CA TRP A 178 -11.89 18.09 10.44
C TRP A 178 -12.14 18.54 11.88
N PRO A 179 -12.22 17.60 12.84
CA PRO A 179 -12.40 17.94 14.24
C PRO A 179 -11.32 18.89 14.80
N ASP A 180 -11.73 19.72 15.76
CA ASP A 180 -10.81 20.47 16.60
C ASP A 180 -9.98 19.53 17.48
N GLY A 181 -8.66 19.75 17.54
CA GLY A 181 -7.74 18.93 18.31
C GLY A 181 -7.16 17.74 17.52
N ASP A 182 -6.79 16.67 18.22
CA ASP A 182 -6.26 15.47 17.57
C ASP A 182 -7.33 14.83 16.68
N VAL A 183 -6.90 14.31 15.53
CA VAL A 183 -7.80 13.79 14.50
C VAL A 183 -7.59 12.30 14.34
N SER A 184 -8.65 11.53 14.57
CA SER A 184 -8.67 10.12 14.24
C SER A 184 -8.95 9.90 12.76
N TRP A 185 -8.33 8.89 12.19
CA TRP A 185 -8.50 8.52 10.80
C TRP A 185 -8.73 7.02 10.67
N THR A 186 -9.45 6.64 9.62
CA THR A 186 -9.77 5.26 9.30
C THR A 186 -9.44 4.96 7.84
N VAL A 187 -8.65 3.91 7.60
CA VAL A 187 -8.51 3.26 6.30
C VAL A 187 -9.45 2.06 6.26
N THR A 188 -10.35 2.03 5.28
CA THR A 188 -11.27 0.92 5.06
C THR A 188 -10.99 0.28 3.71
N CYS A 189 -10.70 -1.02 3.69
CA CYS A 189 -10.58 -1.82 2.49
C CYS A 189 -11.75 -2.80 2.38
N ILE A 190 -12.43 -2.78 1.25
CA ILE A 190 -13.55 -3.67 0.92
C ILE A 190 -13.21 -4.48 -0.32
N ASP A 191 -13.92 -5.58 -0.52
CA ASP A 191 -13.86 -6.35 -1.76
C ASP A 191 -14.05 -5.42 -2.97
N VAL A 192 -13.20 -5.56 -3.98
CA VAL A 192 -13.22 -4.75 -5.20
C VAL A 192 -14.59 -4.77 -5.89
N ASP A 193 -15.31 -5.89 -5.80
CA ASP A 193 -16.62 -6.11 -6.40
C ASP A 193 -17.77 -5.53 -5.54
N THR A 194 -17.49 -5.05 -4.32
CA THR A 194 -18.51 -4.40 -3.47
C THR A 194 -18.94 -3.06 -4.08
N PRO A 195 -20.23 -2.83 -4.36
CA PRO A 195 -20.71 -1.54 -4.87
C PRO A 195 -20.55 -0.43 -3.80
N VAL A 196 -20.19 0.78 -4.23
CA VAL A 196 -19.89 1.96 -3.38
C VAL A 196 -20.75 3.16 -3.75
#